data_AF-W2ZYN7-F1
#
_entry.id   AF-W2ZYN7-F1
#
_cell.length_a   1.000
_cell.length_b   1.000
_cell.length_c   1.000
_cell.angle_alpha   90.00
_cell.angle_beta   90.00
_cell.angle_gamma   90.00
#
_symmetry.space_group_name_H-M   'P 1'
#
loop_
_entity.id
_entity.type
_entity.pdbx_description
1 polymer ?
#
loop_
_entity_poly.entity_id
_entity_poly.type
_entity_poly.pdbx_seq_one_letter_code
_entity_poly.pdbx_strand_id
1 'polypeptide(L)' 'GPCELYIDDKMVLHSDDCESDYPGGPNDSGEMSVMPVDYSSCNGNCIFSIYWLGFRNAQWQAQLCASFWKWGAD' A
#
# COMPACT_ATOMS: atom_id res chain seq x y z
N GLY A 1 7.77 4.63 6.91
CA GLY A 1 8.55 4.31 5.68
C GLY A 1 7.70 4.49 4.44
N PRO A 2 8.26 4.84 3.27
CA PRO A 2 7.47 5.29 2.12
C PRO A 2 6.64 4.14 1.52
N CYS A 3 5.47 4.48 0.99
CA CYS A 3 4.62 3.55 0.27
C CYS A 3 3.93 4.19 -0.92
N GLU A 4 3.60 3.33 -1.89
CA GLU A 4 2.93 3.68 -3.13
C GLU A 4 1.87 2.63 -3.45
N LEU A 5 0.68 3.08 -3.81
CA LEU A 5 -0.40 2.21 -4.24
C LEU A 5 -0.76 2.54 -5.68
N TYR A 6 -1.02 1.49 -6.46
CA TYR A 6 -1.35 1.58 -7.87
C TYR A 6 -2.62 0.79 -8.16
N ILE A 7 -3.45 1.34 -9.05
CA ILE A 7 -4.48 0.59 -9.78
C ILE A 7 -4.02 0.52 -11.23
N ASP A 8 -3.75 -0.70 -11.69
CA ASP A 8 -3.03 -0.97 -12.93
C ASP A 8 -1.72 -0.15 -12.97
N ASP A 9 -1.58 0.75 -13.94
CA ASP A 9 -0.39 1.61 -14.10
C ASP A 9 -0.57 3.01 -13.47
N LYS A 10 -1.72 3.29 -12.84
CA LYS A 10 -2.02 4.60 -12.23
C LYS A 10 -1.70 4.58 -10.75
N MET A 11 -0.77 5.42 -10.33
CA MET A 11 -0.55 5.71 -8.91
C MET A 11 -1.79 6.40 -8.33
N VAL A 12 -2.34 5.83 -7.27
CA VAL A 12 -3.58 6.31 -6.61
C VAL A 12 -3.33 6.78 -5.18
N LEU A 13 -2.19 6.42 -4.59
CA LEU A 13 -1.76 6.94 -3.30
C LEU A 13 -0.22 6.90 -3.23
N HIS A 14 0.35 7.91 -2.60
CA HIS A 14 1.76 8.00 -2.29
C HIS A 14 1.95 8.73 -0.96
N SER A 15 2.84 8.22 -0.11
CA SER A 15 3.31 8.92 1.08
C SER A 15 4.77 8.54 1.37
N ASP A 16 5.54 9.52 1.81
CA ASP A 16 6.93 9.35 2.24
C ASP A 16 7.05 8.67 3.61
N ASP A 17 6.00 8.73 4.43
CA ASP A 17 5.94 8.09 5.74
C ASP A 17 4.57 7.47 6.06
N CYS A 18 4.28 6.36 5.38
CA CYS A 18 2.99 5.66 5.53
C CYS A 18 2.72 5.11 6.92
N GLU A 19 3.74 4.94 7.77
CA GLU A 19 3.56 4.51 9.16
C GLU A 19 2.91 5.61 10.00
N SER A 20 3.31 6.87 9.77
CA SER A 20 2.75 8.05 10.42
C SER A 20 1.41 8.46 9.80
N ASP A 21 1.31 8.44 8.46
CA ASP A 21 0.13 8.92 7.74
C ASP A 21 -1.06 7.95 7.79
N TYR A 22 -0.77 6.64 7.83
CA TYR A 22 -1.78 5.57 7.82
C TYR A 22 -1.50 4.55 8.94
N PRO A 23 -1.63 4.98 10.21
CA PRO A 23 -1.32 4.11 11.35
C PRO A 23 -2.23 2.89 11.34
N GLY A 24 -1.63 1.72 11.46
CA GLY A 24 -2.30 0.47 11.80
C GLY A 24 -2.22 0.24 13.31
N GLY A 25 -3.01 -0.69 13.83
CA GLY A 25 -2.84 -1.09 15.22
C GLY A 25 -1.68 -2.06 15.43
N PRO A 26 -1.44 -2.46 16.68
CA PRO A 26 -0.45 -3.48 17.02
C PRO A 26 -0.66 -4.79 16.23
N ASN A 27 0.40 -5.58 16.07
CA ASN A 27 0.28 -6.94 15.53
C ASN A 27 -0.81 -7.71 16.28
N ASP A 28 -1.66 -8.43 15.54
CA ASP A 28 -2.79 -9.22 16.06
C ASP A 28 -3.92 -8.43 16.74
N SER A 29 -3.91 -7.09 16.68
CA SER A 29 -5.01 -6.26 17.19
C SER A 29 -6.27 -6.28 16.33
N GLY A 30 -6.15 -6.67 15.06
CA GLY A 30 -7.24 -6.58 14.08
C GLY A 30 -7.52 -5.15 13.58
N GLU A 31 -6.79 -4.15 14.08
CA GLU A 31 -6.90 -2.76 13.64
C GLU A 31 -6.04 -2.55 12.38
N MET A 32 -6.70 -2.34 11.25
CA MET A 32 -6.06 -2.17 9.94
C MET A 32 -5.78 -0.70 9.64
N SER A 33 -4.67 -0.41 8.97
CA SER A 33 -4.41 0.91 8.39
C SER A 33 -5.49 1.28 7.37
N VAL A 34 -6.06 2.47 7.52
CA VAL A 34 -7.08 2.99 6.59
C VAL A 34 -6.41 3.93 5.60
N MET A 35 -6.26 3.48 4.36
CA MET A 35 -5.69 4.26 3.25
C MET A 35 -6.80 4.66 2.27
N PRO A 36 -7.10 5.96 2.09
CA PRO A 36 -8.17 6.41 1.22
C PRO A 36 -7.72 6.34 -0.25
N VAL A 37 -8.10 5.25 -0.93
CA VAL A 37 -7.80 5.02 -2.35
C VAL A 37 -9.01 5.37 -3.21
N ASP A 38 -8.81 6.16 -4.26
CA ASP A 38 -9.83 6.38 -5.29
C ASP A 38 -9.81 5.26 -6.32
N TYR A 39 -10.87 4.44 -6.33
CA TYR A 39 -11.04 3.33 -7.27
C TYR A 39 -11.71 3.75 -8.59
N SER A 40 -12.01 5.04 -8.81
CA SER A 40 -12.65 5.53 -10.03
C SER A 40 -11.89 5.20 -11.32
N SER A 41 -10.58 4.97 -11.22
CA SER A 41 -9.76 4.54 -12.37
C SER A 41 -9.95 3.09 -12.76
N CYS A 42 -10.50 2.25 -11.89
CA CYS A 42 -10.72 0.85 -12.19
C CYS A 42 -12.00 0.64 -13.01
N ASN A 43 -11.85 0.16 -14.24
CA ASN A 43 -12.97 -0.13 -15.14
C ASN A 43 -12.98 -1.62 -15.50
N GLY A 44 -13.66 -2.43 -14.67
CA GLY A 44 -13.77 -3.88 -14.87
C GLY A 44 -12.73 -4.67 -14.09
N ASN A 45 -11.76 -5.25 -14.79
CA ASN A 45 -10.70 -6.07 -14.20
C ASN A 45 -9.42 -5.26 -14.03
N CYS A 46 -9.04 -4.98 -12.78
CA CYS A 46 -7.87 -4.17 -12.46
C CYS A 46 -6.94 -4.90 -11.49
N ILE A 47 -5.67 -4.53 -11.51
CA ILE A 47 -4.66 -5.01 -10.57
C ILE A 47 -4.38 -3.90 -9.56
N PHE A 48 -4.65 -4.16 -8.30
CA PHE A 48 -4.25 -3.29 -7.21
C PHE A 48 -2.89 -3.74 -6.67
N SER A 49 -1.90 -2.85 -6.72
CA SER A 49 -0.53 -3.10 -6.28
C SER A 49 -0.19 -2.19 -5.12
N ILE A 50 0.33 -2.75 -4.04
CA ILE A 50 0.85 -2.00 -2.89
C ILE A 50 2.35 -2.25 -2.80
N TYR A 51 3.14 -1.19 -2.80
CA TYR A 51 4.56 -1.22 -2.50
C TYR A 51 4.82 -0.46 -1.21
N TRP A 52 5.38 -1.16 -0.22
CA TRP A 52 5.84 -0.53 1.01
C TRP A 52 7.32 -0.84 1.21
N LEU A 53 8.13 0.22 1.31
CA LEU A 53 9.54 0.16 1.62
C LEU A 53 9.77 0.44 3.10
N GLY A 54 10.19 -0.59 3.83
CA GLY A 54 10.67 -0.49 5.20
C GLY A 54 12.20 -0.39 5.22
N PHE A 55 12.74 0.65 5.86
CA PHE A 55 14.17 0.73 6.16
C PHE A 55 14.39 0.32 7.62
N ARG A 56 15.23 -0.71 7.84
CA ARG A 56 15.61 -1.16 9.19
C ARG A 56 17.10 -0.91 9.42
N ASN A 57 17.44 -0.36 10.58
CA ASN A 57 18.76 0.22 10.87
C ASN A 57 19.92 -0.79 10.96
N ALA A 58 21.14 -0.23 10.87
CA ALA A 58 22.50 -0.80 10.92
C ALA A 58 23.09 -1.41 9.63
N GLN A 59 22.29 -1.88 8.67
CA GLN A 59 22.83 -2.52 7.45
C GLN A 59 22.29 -1.97 6.12
N TRP A 60 21.59 -0.83 6.11
CA TRP A 60 20.98 -0.27 4.88
C TRP A 60 20.13 -1.31 4.12
N GLN A 61 19.43 -2.17 4.85
CA GLN A 61 18.56 -3.18 4.24
C GLN A 61 17.22 -2.53 3.95
N ALA A 62 16.91 -2.39 2.66
CA ALA A 62 15.56 -2.07 2.19
C ALA A 62 14.74 -3.36 2.16
N GLN A 63 13.63 -3.39 2.90
CA GLN A 63 12.64 -4.45 2.81
C GLN A 63 11.49 -3.95 1.95
N LEU A 64 11.21 -4.66 0.86
CA LEU A 64 10.05 -4.40 0.00
C LEU A 64 8.94 -5.39 0.35
N CYS A 65 7.80 -4.86 0.79
CA CYS A 65 6.55 -5.60 0.85
C CYS A 65 5.73 -5.23 -0.39
N ALA A 66 5.55 -6.20 -1.30
CA ALA A 66 4.74 -6.05 -2.49
C ALA A 66 3.54 -7.00 -2.42
N SER A 67 2.34 -6.43 -2.47
CA SER A 67 1.08 -7.20 -2.46
C SER A 67 0.28 -6.86 -3.70
N PHE A 68 -0.16 -7.89 -4.42
CA PHE A 68 -0.92 -7.76 -5.67
C PHE A 68 -2.28 -8.42 -5.52
N TRP A 69 -3.33 -7.65 -5.80
CA TRP A 69 -4.71 -8.11 -5.72
C TRP A 69 -5.38 -7.87 -7.07
N LYS A 70 -6.02 -8.90 -7.62
CA LYS A 70 -6.89 -8.72 -8.79
C LYS A 70 -8.28 -8.36 -8.28
N TRP A 71 -8.73 -7.14 -8.56
CA TRP A 71 -10.10 -6.72 -8.30
C TRP A 71 -10.89 -6.81 -9.60
N GLY A 72 -11.97 -7.60 -9.60
CA GLY A 72 -12.98 -7.60 -10.66
C GLY A 72 -14.20 -6.88 -10.13
N ALA A 73 -14.72 -5.91 -10.87
CA ALA A 73 -16.07 -5.43 -10.69
C ALA A 73 -17.02 -6.49 -11.28
N ASP A 74 -17.68 -7.27 -10.42
CA ASP A 74 -18.94 -7.95 -10.75
C ASP A 74 -20.12 -6.96 -10.73
#